data_AF-A0A523RY55-F1
#
_entry.id   AF-A0A523RY55-F1
#
_cell.length_a   1.000
_cell.length_b   1.000
_cell.length_c   1.000
_cell.angle_alpha   90.00
_cell.angle_beta   90.00
_cell.angle_gamma   90.00
#
_symmetry.space_group_name_H-M   'P 1'
#
loop_
_entity.id
_entity.type
_entity.pdbx_description
1 polymer ?
#
loop_
_entity_poly.entity_id
_entity_poly.type
_entity_poly.pdbx_seq_one_letter_code
_entity_poly.pdbx_strand_id
1 'polypeptide(L)'
;MTKITKSMITSFSKFKSAWEKDAGKPENTIMYYVIAALNIEKDPKLADAMMTVLVSKRDCMEDGGSPSGLKLGRSAKYFIGQFKKNKNIARSYVGGTYKNEYKFSKSNLTMTVVKKQEHGKGLKIFIDSGGKDLNTPVQLRSNSSGQWKLTEYSSICTGVRKTVEEEGDF
;
A
#
# COMPACT_ATOMS: atom_id res chain seq x y z
N MET A 1 12.20 -14.43 -6.04
CA MET A 1 11.57 -13.10 -6.06
C MET A 1 10.44 -13.10 -7.08
N THR A 2 9.30 -12.51 -6.75
CA THR A 2 8.10 -12.51 -7.61
C THR A 2 7.70 -11.06 -7.88
N LYS A 3 7.42 -10.72 -9.14
CA LYS A 3 6.93 -9.39 -9.52
C LYS A 3 5.42 -9.39 -9.65
N ILE A 4 4.78 -8.39 -9.06
CA ILE A 4 3.34 -8.15 -9.15
C ILE A 4 3.12 -6.85 -9.91
N THR A 5 2.41 -6.95 -11.04
CA THR A 5 2.19 -5.83 -11.95
C THR A 5 0.71 -5.50 -12.04
N LYS A 6 0.38 -4.21 -11.91
CA LYS A 6 -0.97 -3.65 -12.04
C LYS A 6 -0.92 -2.28 -12.70
N SER A 7 -2.07 -1.73 -13.08
CA SER A 7 -2.20 -0.34 -13.49
C SER A 7 -2.83 0.50 -12.37
N MET A 8 -2.65 1.81 -12.45
CA MET A 8 -3.25 2.76 -11.51
C MET A 8 -4.78 2.71 -11.62
N ILE A 9 -5.48 2.62 -10.48
CA ILE A 9 -6.94 2.68 -10.40
C ILE A 9 -7.34 3.89 -9.56
N THR A 10 -8.19 4.74 -10.12
CA THR A 10 -8.59 6.04 -9.54
C THR A 10 -10.11 6.14 -9.30
N SER A 11 -10.79 5.01 -9.14
CA SER A 11 -12.22 4.93 -8.84
C SER A 11 -12.47 3.83 -7.82
N PHE A 12 -13.25 4.12 -6.78
CA PHE A 12 -13.50 3.18 -5.69
C PHE A 12 -14.17 1.90 -6.18
N SER A 13 -15.23 1.99 -7.00
CA SER A 13 -15.96 0.82 -7.50
C SER A 13 -15.06 -0.10 -8.34
N LYS A 14 -14.28 0.49 -9.26
CA LYS A 14 -13.30 -0.25 -10.08
C LYS A 14 -12.20 -0.88 -9.20
N PHE A 15 -11.72 -0.15 -8.21
CA PHE A 15 -10.70 -0.60 -7.28
C PHE A 15 -11.17 -1.80 -6.46
N LYS A 16 -12.34 -1.67 -5.82
CA LYS A 16 -12.95 -2.73 -5.01
C LYS A 16 -13.18 -4.00 -5.84
N SER A 17 -13.78 -3.86 -7.02
CA SER A 17 -14.03 -4.99 -7.92
C SER A 17 -12.75 -5.66 -8.42
N ALA A 18 -11.68 -4.88 -8.66
CA ALA A 18 -10.40 -5.43 -9.07
C ALA A 18 -9.71 -6.17 -7.91
N TRP A 19 -9.72 -5.58 -6.71
CA TRP A 19 -9.18 -6.21 -5.51
C TRP A 19 -9.93 -7.49 -5.15
N GLU A 20 -11.27 -7.53 -5.22
CA GLU A 20 -12.07 -8.70 -4.87
C GLU A 20 -11.72 -9.94 -5.71
N LYS A 21 -11.42 -9.76 -7.00
CA LYS A 21 -10.95 -10.84 -7.89
C LYS A 21 -9.59 -11.41 -7.48
N ASP A 22 -8.79 -10.60 -6.79
CA ASP A 22 -7.45 -10.94 -6.35
C ASP A 22 -7.36 -11.21 -4.83
N ALA A 23 -8.47 -11.10 -4.09
CA ALA A 23 -8.45 -11.05 -2.62
C ALA A 23 -7.94 -12.32 -1.96
N GLY A 24 -7.96 -13.46 -2.67
CA GLY A 24 -7.36 -14.72 -2.23
C GLY A 24 -5.83 -14.78 -2.36
N LYS A 25 -5.19 -13.76 -2.94
CA LYS A 25 -3.73 -13.68 -3.15
C LYS A 25 -3.13 -12.57 -2.27
N PRO A 26 -2.37 -12.90 -1.21
CA PRO A 26 -1.95 -11.93 -0.19
C PRO A 26 -1.06 -10.81 -0.74
N GLU A 27 -0.15 -11.12 -1.66
CA GLU A 27 0.70 -10.12 -2.33
C GLU A 27 -0.10 -9.08 -3.12
N ASN A 28 -1.26 -9.46 -3.68
CA ASN A 28 -2.09 -8.51 -4.40
C ASN A 28 -2.73 -7.52 -3.45
N THR A 29 -3.15 -7.93 -2.25
CA THR A 29 -3.66 -6.99 -1.23
C THR A 29 -2.61 -5.92 -0.90
N ILE A 30 -1.33 -6.29 -0.80
CA ILE A 30 -0.24 -5.32 -0.59
C ILE A 30 -0.13 -4.37 -1.80
N MET A 31 -0.17 -4.90 -3.02
CA MET A 31 -0.13 -4.08 -4.24
C MET A 31 -1.29 -3.08 -4.30
N TYR A 32 -2.52 -3.51 -4.00
CA TYR A 32 -3.68 -2.62 -3.93
C TYR A 32 -3.53 -1.56 -2.83
N TYR A 33 -2.87 -1.88 -1.71
CA TYR A 33 -2.59 -0.89 -0.67
C TYR A 33 -1.63 0.20 -1.16
N VAL A 34 -0.59 -0.18 -1.91
CA VAL A 34 0.31 0.78 -2.55
C VAL A 34 -0.44 1.62 -3.60
N ILE A 35 -1.33 1.02 -4.40
CA ILE A 35 -2.18 1.76 -5.35
C ILE A 35 -3.08 2.77 -4.63
N ALA A 36 -3.71 2.38 -3.52
CA ALA A 36 -4.50 3.28 -2.71
C ALA A 36 -3.63 4.44 -2.15
N ALA A 37 -2.41 4.14 -1.69
CA ALA A 37 -1.47 5.15 -1.19
C ALA A 37 -1.06 6.15 -2.28
N LEU A 38 -0.87 5.70 -3.53
CA LEU A 38 -0.58 6.58 -4.67
C LEU A 38 -1.74 7.53 -5.02
N ASN A 39 -2.98 7.21 -4.63
CA ASN A 39 -4.12 8.10 -4.83
C ASN A 39 -4.17 9.25 -3.83
N ILE A 40 -3.45 9.19 -2.70
CA ILE A 40 -3.48 10.21 -1.64
C ILE A 40 -3.09 11.58 -2.17
N GLU A 41 -2.14 11.65 -3.11
CA GLU A 41 -1.68 12.90 -3.70
C GLU A 41 -2.80 13.68 -4.41
N LYS A 42 -3.79 12.97 -4.95
CA LYS A 42 -4.88 13.54 -5.76
C LYS A 42 -6.19 13.61 -5.00
N ASP A 43 -6.53 12.51 -4.33
CA ASP A 43 -7.79 12.37 -3.62
C ASP A 43 -7.58 11.53 -2.35
N PRO A 44 -7.24 12.18 -1.22
CA PRO A 44 -7.09 11.52 0.07
C PRO A 44 -8.35 10.80 0.55
N LYS A 45 -9.55 11.29 0.21
CA LYS A 45 -10.81 10.67 0.65
C LYS A 45 -11.05 9.36 -0.09
N LEU A 46 -10.79 9.36 -1.40
CA LEU A 46 -10.80 8.14 -2.21
C LEU A 46 -9.77 7.12 -1.71
N ALA A 47 -8.54 7.57 -1.42
CA ALA A 47 -7.50 6.72 -0.89
C ALA A 47 -7.89 6.09 0.47
N ASP A 48 -8.44 6.89 1.40
CA ASP A 48 -8.96 6.40 2.67
C ASP A 48 -10.01 5.29 2.44
N ALA A 49 -10.99 5.53 1.57
CA ALA A 49 -12.03 4.56 1.24
C ALA A 49 -11.46 3.29 0.58
N MET A 50 -10.48 3.41 -0.33
CA MET A 50 -9.79 2.27 -0.92
C MET A 50 -9.03 1.44 0.12
N MET A 51 -8.41 2.08 1.12
CA MET A 51 -7.66 1.36 2.14
C MET A 51 -8.54 0.60 3.13
N THR A 52 -9.75 1.08 3.42
CA THR A 52 -10.66 0.38 4.36
C THR A 52 -11.01 -1.04 3.90
N VAL A 53 -11.02 -1.30 2.59
CA VAL A 53 -11.30 -2.65 2.07
C VAL A 53 -10.07 -3.58 2.17
N LEU A 54 -8.88 -3.05 2.43
CA LEU A 54 -7.62 -3.82 2.45
C LEU A 54 -7.11 -4.12 3.85
N VAL A 55 -7.36 -3.23 4.80
CA VAL A 55 -6.93 -3.40 6.20
C VAL A 55 -7.93 -4.24 6.99
N SER A 56 -7.51 -4.71 8.16
CA SER A 56 -8.39 -5.39 9.09
C SER A 56 -9.52 -4.48 9.58
N LYS A 57 -10.71 -5.04 9.85
CA LYS A 57 -11.86 -4.28 10.39
C LYS A 57 -11.51 -3.55 11.70
N ARG A 58 -10.54 -4.04 12.48
CA ARG A 58 -10.04 -3.38 13.70
C ARG A 58 -9.44 -2.01 13.45
N ASP A 59 -8.96 -1.77 12.23
CA ASP A 59 -8.32 -0.53 11.79
C ASP A 59 -9.34 0.43 11.15
N CYS A 60 -10.63 0.09 11.19
CA CYS A 60 -11.74 0.82 10.59
C CYS A 60 -12.80 1.20 11.64
N MET A 61 -13.60 2.19 11.29
CA MET A 61 -14.81 2.62 11.99
C MET A 61 -15.93 2.77 10.98
N GLU A 62 -17.19 2.67 11.41
CA GLU A 62 -18.34 2.89 10.54
C GLU A 62 -18.42 4.34 10.07
N ASP A 63 -18.79 4.52 8.80
CA ASP A 63 -19.00 5.81 8.17
C ASP A 63 -19.92 5.67 6.95
N GLY A 64 -21.21 5.98 7.12
CA GLY A 64 -22.20 5.91 6.06
C GLY A 64 -21.95 6.87 4.88
N GLY A 65 -21.12 7.90 5.06
CA GLY A 65 -20.71 8.81 3.99
C GLY A 65 -19.56 8.29 3.13
N SER A 66 -18.89 7.22 3.54
CA SER A 66 -17.80 6.60 2.79
C SER A 66 -18.35 5.65 1.73
N PRO A 67 -17.77 5.61 0.51
CA PRO A 67 -18.14 4.62 -0.51
C PRO A 67 -18.00 3.15 -0.04
N SER A 68 -17.17 2.90 0.97
CA SER A 68 -16.98 1.57 1.57
C SER A 68 -17.91 1.29 2.76
N GLY A 69 -18.67 2.29 3.23
CA GLY A 69 -19.38 2.26 4.51
C GLY A 69 -18.47 2.37 5.74
N LEU A 70 -17.15 2.51 5.53
CA LEU A 70 -16.13 2.56 6.57
C LEU A 70 -15.18 3.74 6.37
N LYS A 71 -14.63 4.24 7.48
CA LYS A 71 -13.45 5.11 7.49
C LYS A 71 -12.35 4.48 8.31
N LEU A 72 -11.14 4.98 8.15
CA LEU A 72 -10.00 4.48 8.91
C LEU A 72 -10.00 5.01 10.35
N GLY A 73 -9.62 4.13 11.26
CA GLY A 73 -9.34 4.43 12.66
C GLY A 73 -8.15 5.38 12.82
N ARG A 74 -8.00 5.95 14.02
CA ARG A 74 -6.97 6.97 14.32
C ARG A 74 -5.55 6.49 14.00
N SER A 75 -5.19 5.27 14.41
CA SER A 75 -3.86 4.69 14.18
C SER A 75 -3.59 4.45 12.69
N ALA A 76 -4.57 3.91 11.96
CA ALA A 76 -4.46 3.72 10.51
C ALA A 76 -4.31 5.06 9.77
N LYS A 77 -5.07 6.09 10.16
CA LYS A 77 -4.93 7.44 9.60
C LYS A 77 -3.55 8.05 9.86
N TYR A 78 -2.95 7.79 11.01
CA TYR A 78 -1.58 8.26 11.28
C TYR A 78 -0.56 7.70 10.29
N PHE A 79 -0.64 6.40 9.99
CA PHE A 79 0.26 5.75 9.02
C PHE A 79 0.06 6.31 7.61
N ILE A 80 -1.18 6.55 7.23
CA ILE A 80 -1.52 7.10 5.91
C ILE A 80 -1.08 8.55 5.76
N GLY A 81 -1.15 9.31 6.84
CA GLY A 81 -0.60 10.66 6.89
C GLY A 81 0.88 10.72 6.50
N GLN A 82 1.64 9.63 6.64
CA GLN A 82 3.04 9.59 6.19
C GLN A 82 3.17 9.68 4.67
N PHE A 83 2.29 9.03 3.90
CA PHE A 83 2.28 9.14 2.44
C PHE A 83 1.93 10.55 1.97
N LYS A 84 1.09 11.27 2.72
CA LYS A 84 0.80 12.68 2.46
C LYS A 84 2.02 13.57 2.73
N LYS A 85 2.76 13.29 3.80
CA LYS A 85 4.00 14.01 4.15
C LYS A 85 5.12 13.77 3.14
N ASN A 86 5.26 12.53 2.67
CA ASN A 86 6.27 12.16 1.69
C ASN A 86 5.67 11.22 0.64
N LYS A 87 5.34 11.82 -0.51
CA LYS A 87 4.80 11.12 -1.68
C LYS A 87 5.71 10.02 -2.23
N ASN A 88 7.03 10.15 -2.03
CA ASN A 88 8.02 9.22 -2.54
C ASN A 88 7.95 7.86 -1.85
N ILE A 89 7.35 7.78 -0.64
CA ILE A 89 7.19 6.51 0.09
C ILE A 89 6.41 5.51 -0.76
N ALA A 90 5.21 5.85 -1.25
CA ALA A 90 4.40 4.93 -2.05
C ALA A 90 5.05 4.62 -3.40
N ARG A 91 5.64 5.63 -4.04
CA ARG A 91 6.32 5.52 -5.34
C ARG A 91 7.50 4.56 -5.30
N SER A 92 8.20 4.49 -4.16
CA SER A 92 9.36 3.63 -3.96
C SER A 92 9.07 2.13 -4.13
N TYR A 93 7.82 1.71 -3.93
CA TYR A 93 7.40 0.31 -4.04
C TYR A 93 6.96 -0.10 -5.45
N VAL A 94 6.91 0.84 -6.40
CA VAL A 94 6.39 0.62 -7.76
C VAL A 94 7.36 1.07 -8.86
N GLY A 95 8.67 0.98 -8.58
CA GLY A 95 9.75 1.31 -9.52
C GLY A 95 10.38 2.69 -9.33
N GLY A 96 9.85 3.52 -8.43
CA GLY A 96 10.52 4.74 -8.02
C GLY A 96 11.76 4.45 -7.16
N THR A 97 12.82 5.22 -7.35
CA THR A 97 14.08 5.14 -6.61
C THR A 97 14.59 6.54 -6.31
N TYR A 98 15.47 6.69 -5.32
CA TYR A 98 16.11 7.98 -5.04
C TYR A 98 16.96 8.50 -6.22
N LYS A 99 17.51 7.61 -7.05
CA LYS A 99 18.33 7.95 -8.23
C LYS A 99 17.52 8.45 -9.43
N ASN A 100 16.25 8.05 -9.53
CA ASN A 100 15.36 8.45 -10.64
C ASN A 100 14.26 9.42 -10.20
N GLU A 101 14.47 10.16 -9.11
CA GLU A 101 13.49 11.10 -8.53
C GLU A 101 12.14 10.44 -8.20
N TYR A 102 12.15 9.15 -7.87
CA TYR A 102 10.95 8.36 -7.63
C TYR A 102 9.94 8.37 -8.78
N LYS A 103 10.41 8.52 -10.03
CA LYS A 103 9.60 8.39 -11.24
C LYS A 103 9.07 6.95 -11.37
N PHE A 104 7.79 6.81 -11.73
CA PHE A 104 7.12 5.52 -11.88
C PHE A 104 6.07 5.56 -13.00
N SER A 105 5.71 4.40 -13.57
CA SER A 105 4.71 4.30 -14.64
C SER A 105 3.32 3.99 -14.10
N LYS A 106 2.34 4.88 -14.33
CA LYS A 106 0.94 4.66 -13.95
C LYS A 106 0.26 3.52 -14.70
N SER A 107 0.72 3.20 -15.91
CA SER A 107 0.19 2.06 -16.69
C SER A 107 0.83 0.73 -16.31
N ASN A 108 1.99 0.76 -15.65
CA ASN A 108 2.77 -0.42 -15.30
C ASN A 108 3.43 -0.26 -13.91
N LEU A 109 2.60 -0.34 -12.86
CA LEU A 109 3.04 -0.35 -11.48
C LEU A 109 3.58 -1.76 -11.16
N THR A 110 4.86 -1.87 -10.81
CA THR A 110 5.49 -3.17 -10.52
C THR A 110 6.07 -3.19 -9.11
N MET A 111 5.51 -4.04 -8.26
CA MET A 111 6.01 -4.31 -6.91
C MET A 111 6.77 -5.64 -6.88
N THR A 112 7.92 -5.67 -6.21
CA THR A 112 8.75 -6.88 -6.08
C THR A 112 8.55 -7.50 -4.70
N VAL A 113 8.04 -8.72 -4.67
CA VAL A 113 7.98 -9.58 -3.49
C VAL A 113 9.27 -10.38 -3.39
N VAL A 114 10.00 -10.16 -2.31
CA VAL A 114 11.30 -10.80 -2.09
C VAL A 114 11.13 -12.19 -1.50
N LYS A 115 10.38 -12.29 -0.40
CA LYS A 115 10.09 -13.56 0.27
C LYS A 115 8.74 -13.54 0.99
N LYS A 116 8.21 -14.72 1.24
CA LYS A 116 7.02 -14.97 2.08
C LYS A 116 7.41 -15.95 3.17
N GLN A 117 6.85 -15.76 4.36
CA GLN A 117 7.03 -16.69 5.47
C GLN A 117 5.73 -16.82 6.26
N GLU A 118 5.46 -18.01 6.76
CA GLU A 118 4.39 -18.23 7.74
C GLU A 118 4.65 -17.41 9.01
N HIS A 119 3.58 -16.86 9.59
CA HIS A 119 3.65 -16.04 10.79
C HIS A 119 2.37 -16.17 11.63
N GLY A 120 2.39 -17.11 12.57
CA GLY A 120 1.22 -17.44 13.37
C GLY A 120 0.09 -17.97 12.49
N LYS A 121 -1.08 -17.31 12.53
CA LYS A 121 -2.26 -17.63 11.71
C LYS A 121 -2.31 -16.86 10.38
N GLY A 122 -1.17 -16.40 9.88
CA GLY A 122 -1.09 -15.54 8.70
C GLY A 122 0.28 -15.56 8.06
N LEU A 123 0.53 -14.58 7.19
CA LEU A 123 1.76 -14.48 6.44
C LEU A 123 2.49 -13.19 6.78
N LYS A 124 3.82 -13.25 6.76
CA LYS A 124 4.69 -12.08 6.68
C LYS A 124 5.36 -12.08 5.31
N ILE A 125 5.12 -11.03 4.55
CA ILE A 125 5.65 -10.83 3.19
C ILE A 125 6.66 -9.69 3.23
N PHE A 126 7.77 -9.87 2.55
CA PHE A 126 8.82 -8.86 2.43
C PHE A 126 8.81 -8.33 1.00
N ILE A 127 8.65 -7.01 0.88
CA ILE A 127 8.65 -6.31 -0.41
C ILE A 127 9.88 -5.41 -0.52
N ASP A 128 10.39 -5.29 -1.73
CA ASP A 128 11.50 -4.41 -2.04
C ASP A 128 11.02 -2.95 -2.20
N SER A 129 11.91 -2.00 -1.94
CA SER A 129 11.66 -0.56 -2.09
C SER A 129 12.89 0.12 -2.66
N GLY A 130 12.72 0.87 -3.75
CA GLY A 130 13.79 1.65 -4.36
C GLY A 130 14.29 2.82 -3.51
N GLY A 131 13.72 3.03 -2.32
CA GLY A 131 14.08 4.10 -1.38
C GLY A 131 14.52 3.60 0.00
N LYS A 132 14.71 2.29 0.20
CA LYS A 132 15.11 1.70 1.50
C LYS A 132 16.22 0.68 1.31
N ASP A 133 17.03 0.51 2.35
CA ASP A 133 18.15 -0.44 2.34
C ASP A 133 17.72 -1.86 2.70
N LEU A 134 16.64 -1.96 3.46
CA LEU A 134 16.09 -3.23 3.95
C LEU A 134 14.71 -3.47 3.34
N ASN A 135 14.44 -4.74 3.04
CA ASN A 135 13.11 -5.17 2.59
C ASN A 135 12.05 -4.86 3.64
N THR A 136 10.91 -4.33 3.18
CA THR A 136 9.81 -3.92 4.05
C THR A 136 8.94 -5.13 4.42
N PRO A 137 8.83 -5.50 5.71
CA PRO A 137 7.91 -6.55 6.14
C PRO A 137 6.47 -6.04 6.22
N VAL A 138 5.54 -6.89 5.82
CA VAL A 138 4.09 -6.64 5.87
C VAL A 138 3.41 -7.91 6.35
N GLN A 139 2.50 -7.82 7.31
CA GLN A 139 1.77 -8.98 7.82
C GLN A 139 0.31 -8.95 7.38
N LEU A 140 -0.19 -10.13 6.97
CA LEU A 140 -1.54 -10.33 6.50
C LEU A 140 -2.18 -11.55 7.15
N ARG A 141 -3.50 -11.51 7.31
CA ARG A 141 -4.32 -12.66 7.69
C ARG A 141 -5.52 -12.77 6.77
N SER A 142 -5.91 -14.00 6.46
CA SER A 142 -7.16 -14.26 5.76
C SER A 142 -8.34 -14.13 6.72
N ASN A 143 -9.43 -13.52 6.28
CA ASN A 143 -10.70 -13.50 7.01
C ASN A 143 -11.52 -14.77 6.71
N SER A 144 -12.71 -14.89 7.33
CA SER A 144 -13.62 -16.02 7.13
C SER A 144 -14.13 -16.16 5.68
N SER A 145 -14.05 -15.10 4.88
CA SER A 145 -14.40 -15.10 3.45
C SER A 145 -13.21 -15.41 2.54
N GLY A 146 -12.06 -15.81 3.08
CA GLY A 146 -10.86 -16.11 2.31
C GLY A 146 -10.12 -14.89 1.77
N GLN A 147 -10.49 -13.68 2.21
CA GLN A 147 -9.87 -12.44 1.77
C GLN A 147 -8.68 -12.09 2.67
N TRP A 148 -7.52 -11.87 2.07
CA TRP A 148 -6.34 -11.41 2.79
C TRP A 148 -6.44 -9.93 3.15
N LYS A 149 -6.27 -9.63 4.43
CA LYS A 149 -6.28 -8.27 4.99
C LYS A 149 -4.95 -7.95 5.64
N LEU A 150 -4.51 -6.70 5.51
CA LEU A 150 -3.34 -6.19 6.21
C LEU A 150 -3.62 -6.11 7.71
N THR A 151 -2.73 -6.68 8.50
CA THR A 151 -2.77 -6.59 9.97
C THR A 151 -1.59 -5.81 10.53
N GLU A 152 -0.43 -5.84 9.88
CA GLU A 152 0.70 -4.98 10.23
C GLU A 152 1.32 -4.43 8.94
N TYR A 153 1.28 -3.12 8.76
CA TYR A 153 1.67 -2.43 7.53
C TYR A 153 2.41 -1.12 7.80
N SER A 154 2.71 -0.81 9.07
CA SER A 154 3.40 0.43 9.46
C SER A 154 4.76 0.60 8.76
N SER A 155 5.47 -0.50 8.51
CA SER A 155 6.76 -0.49 7.81
C SER A 155 6.65 0.01 6.36
N ILE A 156 5.48 -0.14 5.71
CA ILE A 156 5.25 0.44 4.37
C ILE A 156 5.33 1.96 4.45
N CYS A 157 4.76 2.53 5.52
CA CYS A 157 4.57 3.95 5.73
C CYS A 157 5.82 4.70 6.24
N THR A 158 6.93 4.02 6.50
CA THR A 158 8.16 4.69 6.95
C THR A 158 8.89 5.38 5.80
N GLY A 159 9.65 6.44 6.13
CA GLY A 159 10.35 7.30 5.18
C GLY A 159 11.30 6.56 4.24
N VAL A 160 11.66 7.26 3.16
CA VAL A 160 12.57 6.79 2.11
C VAL A 160 13.74 7.76 1.97
N ARG A 161 14.84 7.30 1.39
CA ARG A 161 16.00 8.14 1.05
C ARG A 161 15.58 9.39 0.30
N LYS A 162 16.23 10.52 0.58
CA LYS A 162 16.05 11.75 -0.20
C LYS A 162 16.53 11.54 -1.63
N THR A 163 15.99 12.29 -2.59
CA THR A 163 16.52 12.27 -3.96
C THR A 163 17.94 12.81 -4.00
N VAL A 164 18.69 12.51 -5.07
CA VAL A 164 20.04 13.08 -5.28
C VAL A 164 20.02 14.61 -5.26
N GLU A 165 18.95 15.22 -5.77
CA GLU A 165 18.73 16.67 -5.75
C GLU A 165 18.48 17.21 -4.33
N GLU A 166 17.60 16.55 -3.56
CA GLU A 166 17.33 16.90 -2.15
C GLU A 166 18.54 16.69 -1.22
N GLU A 167 19.50 15.84 -1.62
CA GLU A 167 20.78 15.64 -0.92
C GLU A 167 21.88 16.61 -1.36
N GLY A 168 21.76 17.23 -2.55
CA GLY A 168 22.72 18.22 -3.03
C GLY A 168 22.44 19.65 -2.55
N ASP A 169 21.26 19.88 -1.96
CA ASP A 169 20.78 21.19 -1.47
C ASP A 169 21.09 21.39 0.02
N PHE A 170 22.38 21.20 0.40
CA PHE A 170 22.91 21.42 1.75
C PHE A 170 24.17 22.28 1.74
#